data_AF-A0A382P610-F1
#
_entry.id   AF-A0A382P610-F1
#
_cell.length_a   1.000
_cell.length_b   1.000
_cell.length_c   1.000
_cell.angle_alpha   90.00
_cell.angle_beta   90.00
_cell.angle_gamma   90.00
#
_symmetry.space_group_name_H-M   'P 1'
#
loop_
_entity.id
_entity.type
_entity.pdbx_description
1 polymer ?
#
loop_
_entity_poly.entity_id
_entity_poly.type
_entity_poly.pdbx_seq_one_letter_code
_entity_poly.pdbx_strand_id
1 'polypeptide(L)'
;DINQVNNTFGPYSNVFFASQDYEKLERARKLTTSEYTLNPQLGYISLNHALNNDEVLAVAFQYTIGHNTYQVGELSTTGPTSPDALFVKLLKGTNFSPKLPNWHLMMKNIYALGAYQMSSKAFILDVIYENTEESAGITNYIPDGILDGIPLIKVLNLDNLDSQLDKQSDGVFDFIEGITAKSSNGRIIFPVLQPFGNYLRSKFSDQSIADKYVYQPLYDSTLTIAQQYPELNKFRLTGSYQSSSGAEISLNAMNVPEGSVKVTAGSQQLVENKDYTVDYMLGRVTIINQGILNSGIPIKISLENNALYGIQNKTLIGTHIDYEINKDFILGGTVLNLTERPFTVKINTGDEPISNTIWG
;
A
#
# COMPACT_ATOMS: atom_id res chain seq x y z
N ASP A 1 17.49 4.49 -40.12
CA ASP A 1 17.80 5.81 -39.54
C ASP A 1 16.62 6.38 -38.74
N ILE A 2 16.83 6.65 -37.45
CA ILE A 2 15.84 7.24 -36.52
C ILE A 2 15.33 8.62 -36.97
N ASN A 3 16.13 9.37 -37.73
CA ASN A 3 15.76 10.70 -38.21
C ASN A 3 14.73 10.65 -39.35
N GLN A 4 14.66 9.51 -40.06
CA GLN A 4 13.75 9.33 -41.19
C GLN A 4 12.39 8.78 -40.80
N VAL A 5 12.16 8.42 -39.53
CA VAL A 5 10.90 7.81 -39.05
C VAL A 5 9.67 8.62 -39.48
N ASN A 6 9.69 9.94 -39.30
CA ASN A 6 8.55 10.79 -39.71
C ASN A 6 8.35 10.81 -41.22
N ASN A 7 9.42 10.75 -42.01
CA ASN A 7 9.33 10.69 -43.47
C ASN A 7 8.83 9.32 -43.94
N THR A 8 9.25 8.23 -43.28
CA THR A 8 8.84 6.86 -43.59
C THR A 8 7.38 6.61 -43.23
N PHE A 9 6.92 7.08 -42.07
CA PHE A 9 5.52 6.93 -41.64
C PHE A 9 4.59 8.03 -42.15
N GLY A 10 5.12 9.14 -42.68
CA GLY A 10 4.34 10.25 -43.22
C GLY A 10 3.27 9.83 -44.24
N PRO A 11 3.59 8.99 -45.24
CA PRO A 11 2.59 8.46 -46.19
C PRO A 11 1.50 7.58 -45.54
N TYR A 12 1.77 7.06 -44.33
CA TYR A 12 0.87 6.19 -43.57
C TYR A 12 0.25 6.89 -42.36
N SER A 13 0.31 8.23 -42.27
CA SER A 13 -0.18 9.01 -41.13
C SER A 13 -1.69 8.84 -40.84
N ASN A 14 -2.44 8.29 -41.81
CA ASN A 14 -3.86 7.99 -41.67
C ASN A 14 -4.14 6.60 -41.06
N VAL A 15 -3.10 5.78 -40.88
CA VAL A 15 -3.17 4.41 -40.37
C VAL A 15 -2.28 4.23 -39.13
N PHE A 16 -1.12 4.90 -39.07
CA PHE A 16 -0.20 4.87 -37.94
C PHE A 16 -0.08 6.26 -37.31
N PHE A 17 -0.54 6.37 -36.07
CA PHE A 17 -0.56 7.60 -35.30
C PHE A 17 0.61 7.64 -34.31
N ALA A 18 1.41 8.70 -34.38
CA ALA A 18 2.46 8.96 -33.40
C ALA A 18 1.87 9.16 -31.99
N SER A 19 2.58 8.69 -30.97
CA SER A 19 2.18 8.68 -29.55
C SER A 19 0.94 7.84 -29.22
N GLN A 20 0.36 7.15 -30.22
CA GLN A 20 -0.73 6.19 -30.04
C GLN A 20 -0.26 4.78 -30.42
N ASP A 21 0.26 4.61 -31.64
CA ASP A 21 0.71 3.33 -32.16
C ASP A 21 2.21 3.11 -31.94
N TYR A 22 3.00 4.19 -31.93
CA TYR A 22 4.44 4.15 -31.69
C TYR A 22 4.94 5.41 -30.99
N GLU A 23 6.10 5.29 -30.34
CA GLU A 23 6.86 6.41 -29.79
C GLU A 23 8.24 6.44 -30.42
N LYS A 24 8.69 7.62 -30.86
CA LYS A 24 10.05 7.84 -31.36
C LYS A 24 10.90 8.44 -30.25
N LEU A 25 11.96 7.73 -29.86
CA LEU A 25 12.96 8.24 -28.93
C LEU A 25 14.31 8.31 -29.62
N GLU A 26 14.86 9.53 -29.73
CA GLU A 26 16.21 9.73 -30.27
C GLU A 26 17.28 9.35 -29.25
N ARG A 27 16.98 9.56 -27.96
CA ARG A 27 17.86 9.22 -26.84
C ARG A 27 17.04 8.51 -25.78
N ALA A 28 17.22 7.20 -25.68
CA ALA A 28 16.67 6.39 -24.61
C ALA A 28 17.80 5.96 -23.66
N ARG A 29 17.50 5.90 -22.36
CA ARG A 29 18.42 5.37 -21.35
C ARG A 29 18.03 3.93 -21.04
N LYS A 30 18.99 3.01 -21.09
CA LYS A 30 18.79 1.64 -20.61
C LYS A 30 18.76 1.64 -19.08
N LEU A 31 17.66 1.16 -18.50
CA LEU A 31 17.56 0.98 -17.05
C LEU A 31 18.54 -0.10 -16.57
N THR A 32 19.17 0.16 -15.43
CA THR A 32 20.04 -0.78 -14.73
C THR A 32 19.20 -1.74 -13.88
N THR A 33 19.77 -2.89 -13.51
CA THR A 33 19.09 -3.90 -12.68
C THR A 33 18.78 -3.44 -11.26
N SER A 34 19.35 -2.32 -10.82
CA SER A 34 19.02 -1.68 -9.54
C SER A 34 17.81 -0.74 -9.61
N GLU A 35 17.27 -0.46 -10.79
CA GLU A 35 16.15 0.49 -10.98
C GLU A 35 14.81 -0.23 -11.16
N TYR A 36 14.84 -1.53 -11.43
CA TYR A 36 13.64 -2.34 -11.61
C TYR A 36 13.85 -3.76 -11.10
N THR A 37 12.75 -4.45 -10.87
CA THR A 37 12.69 -5.88 -10.58
C THR A 37 11.85 -6.57 -11.64
N LEU A 38 12.27 -7.75 -12.08
CA LEU A 38 11.56 -8.58 -13.05
C LEU A 38 11.14 -9.87 -12.34
N ASN A 39 9.87 -10.26 -12.50
CA ASN A 39 9.44 -11.63 -12.22
C ASN A 39 9.55 -12.43 -13.52
N PRO A 40 10.57 -13.29 -13.69
CA PRO A 40 10.82 -13.96 -14.97
C PRO A 40 9.80 -15.06 -15.29
N GLN A 41 9.08 -15.57 -14.29
CA GLN A 41 8.06 -16.61 -14.49
C GLN A 41 6.72 -16.00 -14.90
N LEU A 42 6.29 -14.94 -14.22
CA LEU A 42 5.01 -14.26 -14.51
C LEU A 42 5.14 -13.16 -15.57
N GLY A 43 6.35 -12.71 -15.88
CA GLY A 43 6.63 -11.79 -16.97
C GLY A 43 6.28 -10.32 -16.69
N TYR A 44 6.26 -9.89 -15.43
CA TYR A 44 6.01 -8.49 -15.08
C TYR A 44 7.24 -7.76 -14.55
N ILE A 45 7.27 -6.45 -14.77
CA ILE A 45 8.35 -5.55 -14.35
C ILE A 45 7.79 -4.57 -13.31
N SER A 46 8.51 -4.41 -12.21
CA SER A 46 8.22 -3.42 -11.17
C SER A 46 9.37 -2.44 -11.08
N LEU A 47 9.09 -1.18 -11.40
CA LEU A 47 10.04 -0.08 -11.28
C LEU A 47 10.15 0.37 -9.82
N ASN A 48 11.31 0.87 -9.43
CA ASN A 48 11.52 1.42 -8.09
C ASN A 48 10.97 2.84 -7.93
N HIS A 49 10.85 3.57 -9.05
CA HIS A 49 10.24 4.89 -9.11
C HIS A 49 9.07 4.89 -10.09
N ALA A 50 8.03 5.64 -9.74
CA ALA A 50 6.94 5.90 -10.68
C ALA A 50 7.47 6.78 -11.82
N LEU A 51 7.02 6.48 -13.05
CA LEU A 51 7.36 7.27 -14.21
C LEU A 51 6.52 8.54 -14.27
N ASN A 52 7.13 9.62 -14.76
CA ASN A 52 6.41 10.86 -15.06
C ASN A 52 5.50 10.68 -16.29
N ASN A 53 4.55 11.60 -16.48
CA ASN A 53 3.58 11.51 -17.56
C ASN A 53 4.26 11.61 -18.94
N ASP A 54 5.31 12.41 -19.06
CA ASP A 54 6.13 12.61 -20.27
C ASP A 54 7.19 11.52 -20.51
N GLU A 55 7.37 10.59 -19.58
CA GLU A 55 8.34 9.49 -19.73
C GLU A 55 7.76 8.30 -20.50
N VAL A 56 8.58 7.71 -21.37
CA VAL A 56 8.25 6.53 -22.17
C VAL A 56 8.98 5.31 -21.61
N LEU A 57 8.27 4.20 -21.47
CA LEU A 57 8.83 2.90 -21.08
C LEU A 57 8.64 1.88 -22.21
N ALA A 58 9.74 1.27 -22.61
CA ALA A 58 9.76 0.19 -23.58
C ALA A 58 10.73 -0.91 -23.16
N VAL A 59 10.51 -2.12 -23.68
CA VAL A 59 11.28 -3.32 -23.35
C VAL A 59 11.63 -4.11 -24.59
N ALA A 60 12.77 -4.79 -24.52
CA ALA A 60 13.13 -5.86 -25.43
C ALA A 60 13.64 -7.02 -24.59
N PHE A 61 13.14 -8.23 -24.84
CA PHE A 61 13.47 -9.40 -24.05
C PHE A 61 13.35 -10.68 -24.88
N GLN A 62 14.01 -11.72 -24.37
CA GLN A 62 13.95 -13.07 -24.90
C GLN A 62 13.51 -14.00 -23.78
N TYR A 63 12.64 -14.95 -24.09
CA TYR A 63 12.18 -15.97 -23.16
C TYR A 63 12.10 -17.32 -23.86
N THR A 64 12.18 -18.40 -23.09
CA THR A 64 12.18 -19.76 -23.61
C THR A 64 11.00 -20.52 -23.04
N ILE A 65 10.22 -21.17 -23.90
CA ILE A 65 9.17 -22.11 -23.49
C ILE A 65 9.55 -23.48 -24.04
N GLY A 66 9.89 -24.40 -23.15
CA GLY A 66 10.41 -25.72 -23.52
C GLY A 66 11.74 -25.59 -24.28
N HIS A 67 11.74 -25.96 -25.57
CA HIS A 67 12.91 -25.86 -26.44
C HIS A 67 12.86 -24.66 -27.40
N ASN A 68 11.78 -23.88 -27.37
CA ASN A 68 11.58 -22.77 -28.31
C ASN A 68 11.93 -21.45 -27.63
N THR A 69 12.82 -20.70 -28.28
CA THR A 69 13.22 -19.35 -27.88
C THR A 69 12.37 -18.33 -28.64
N TYR A 70 11.76 -17.42 -27.90
CA TYR A 70 10.96 -16.32 -28.44
C TYR A 70 11.62 -14.99 -28.08
N GLN A 71 11.59 -14.04 -29.02
CA GLN A 71 12.14 -12.70 -28.83
C GLN A 71 11.07 -11.65 -29.12
N VAL A 72 11.01 -10.64 -28.25
CA VAL A 72 10.14 -9.47 -28.41
C VAL A 72 11.00 -8.23 -28.45
N GLY A 73 10.92 -7.50 -29.57
CA GLY A 73 11.81 -6.37 -29.86
C GLY A 73 13.22 -6.80 -30.23
N GLU A 74 14.08 -5.81 -30.46
CA GLU A 74 15.49 -5.99 -30.82
C GLU A 74 16.38 -5.72 -29.60
N LEU A 75 17.36 -6.58 -29.37
CA LEU A 75 18.29 -6.44 -28.25
C LEU A 75 19.44 -5.51 -28.63
N SER A 76 19.93 -4.71 -27.67
CA SER A 76 21.05 -3.79 -27.91
C SER A 76 22.36 -4.47 -28.32
N THR A 77 22.48 -5.78 -28.07
CA THR A 77 23.68 -6.59 -28.38
C THR A 77 23.68 -7.18 -29.79
N THR A 78 22.50 -7.37 -30.38
CA THR A 78 22.32 -7.99 -31.71
C THR A 78 21.60 -7.09 -32.70
N GLY A 79 21.11 -5.94 -32.23
CA GLY A 79 20.36 -4.97 -33.01
C GLY A 79 21.25 -4.05 -33.86
N PRO A 80 20.62 -3.21 -34.68
CA PRO A 80 21.33 -2.30 -35.57
C PRO A 80 22.12 -1.24 -34.79
N THR A 81 23.25 -0.80 -35.35
CA THR A 81 24.08 0.26 -34.78
C THR A 81 23.57 1.64 -35.19
N SER A 82 23.79 2.65 -34.33
CA SER A 82 23.48 4.05 -34.64
C SER A 82 24.03 4.45 -36.03
N PRO A 83 23.24 5.12 -36.89
CA PRO A 83 22.01 5.88 -36.61
C PRO A 83 20.70 5.10 -36.80
N ASP A 84 20.77 3.79 -37.02
CA ASP A 84 19.57 2.99 -37.20
C ASP A 84 18.80 2.81 -35.89
N ALA A 85 17.47 2.77 -36.01
CA ALA A 85 16.57 2.73 -34.88
C ALA A 85 16.41 1.29 -34.38
N LEU A 86 16.38 1.10 -33.06
CA LEU A 86 16.07 -0.18 -32.42
C LEU A 86 14.56 -0.31 -32.24
N PHE A 87 13.96 -1.37 -32.78
CA PHE A 87 12.53 -1.62 -32.58
C PHE A 87 12.28 -2.38 -31.29
N VAL A 88 11.53 -1.77 -30.37
CA VAL A 88 11.25 -2.31 -29.03
C VAL A 88 9.76 -2.29 -28.71
N LYS A 89 9.33 -3.09 -27.74
CA LYS A 89 7.92 -3.15 -27.33
C LYS A 89 7.61 -2.01 -26.37
N LEU A 90 6.68 -1.15 -26.76
CA LEU A 90 6.15 -0.08 -25.92
C LEU A 90 5.28 -0.65 -24.77
N LEU A 91 5.58 -0.26 -23.54
CA LEU A 91 4.76 -0.54 -22.35
C LEU A 91 3.95 0.69 -21.89
N LYS A 92 4.58 1.87 -21.89
CA LYS A 92 3.93 3.15 -21.58
C LYS A 92 4.44 4.22 -22.55
N GLY A 93 3.54 4.93 -23.22
CA GLY A 93 3.85 6.11 -24.03
C GLY A 93 3.62 7.42 -23.28
N THR A 94 3.83 8.54 -23.98
CA THR A 94 3.53 9.89 -23.47
C THR A 94 2.03 10.14 -23.39
N ASN A 95 1.27 9.63 -24.37
CA ASN A 95 -0.18 9.54 -24.30
C ASN A 95 -0.58 8.17 -23.73
N PHE A 96 -0.91 8.13 -22.44
CA PHE A 96 -1.32 6.91 -21.75
C PHE A 96 -2.79 7.00 -21.36
N SER A 97 -3.65 6.35 -22.15
CA SER A 97 -5.10 6.42 -22.02
C SER A 97 -5.71 5.01 -21.98
N PRO A 98 -6.80 4.80 -21.22
CA PRO A 98 -7.51 3.51 -21.22
C PRO A 98 -8.02 3.01 -22.57
N LYS A 99 -8.14 3.91 -23.55
CA LYS A 99 -8.53 3.56 -24.93
C LYS A 99 -7.41 2.84 -25.70
N LEU A 100 -6.17 2.90 -25.21
CA LEU A 100 -5.00 2.32 -25.87
C LEU A 100 -4.68 0.93 -25.30
N PRO A 101 -4.22 -0.02 -26.13
CA PRO A 101 -3.99 -1.41 -25.70
C PRO A 101 -2.86 -1.53 -24.67
N ASN A 102 -1.89 -0.62 -24.68
CA ASN A 102 -0.81 -0.58 -23.70
C ASN A 102 -1.31 -0.29 -22.28
N TRP A 103 -2.49 0.32 -22.10
CA TRP A 103 -3.12 0.52 -20.79
C TRP A 103 -3.34 -0.78 -20.03
N HIS A 104 -3.70 -1.84 -20.75
CA HIS A 104 -3.95 -3.16 -20.17
C HIS A 104 -2.66 -3.91 -19.81
N LEU A 105 -1.49 -3.43 -20.26
CA LEU A 105 -0.19 -3.97 -19.83
C LEU A 105 0.19 -3.49 -18.42
N MET A 106 -0.36 -2.36 -17.97
CA MET A 106 -0.17 -1.88 -16.61
C MET A 106 -0.96 -2.75 -15.63
N MET A 107 -0.23 -3.45 -14.76
CA MET A 107 -0.78 -4.18 -13.62
C MET A 107 -1.41 -3.24 -12.60
N LYS A 108 -2.64 -3.56 -12.17
CA LYS A 108 -3.45 -2.79 -11.21
C LYS A 108 -3.94 -3.66 -10.05
N ASN A 109 -3.27 -4.78 -9.83
CA ASN A 109 -3.58 -5.82 -8.85
C ASN A 109 -2.51 -5.94 -7.76
N ILE A 110 -1.63 -4.95 -7.63
CA ILE A 110 -0.55 -4.90 -6.64
C ILE A 110 -0.79 -3.70 -5.72
N TYR A 111 -0.99 -3.95 -4.44
CA TYR A 111 -1.34 -2.95 -3.43
C TYR A 111 -0.22 -2.81 -2.41
N ALA A 112 0.15 -1.58 -2.09
CA ALA A 112 1.14 -1.31 -1.05
C ALA A 112 0.43 -1.21 0.30
N LEU A 113 0.94 -1.93 1.31
CA LEU A 113 0.45 -1.85 2.68
C LEU A 113 1.14 -0.75 3.50
N GLY A 114 2.11 -0.04 2.91
CA GLY A 114 2.99 0.89 3.64
C GLY A 114 3.94 0.19 4.61
N ALA A 115 4.10 -1.13 4.47
CA ALA A 115 4.97 -1.95 5.27
C ALA A 115 6.35 -2.12 4.63
N TYR A 116 7.34 -2.53 5.43
CA TYR A 116 8.66 -2.91 4.95
C TYR A 116 9.09 -4.21 5.61
N GLN A 117 9.83 -5.04 4.86
CA GLN A 117 10.43 -6.28 5.37
C GLN A 117 9.43 -7.18 6.12
N MET A 118 8.24 -7.39 5.56
CA MET A 118 7.17 -8.15 6.22
C MET A 118 7.60 -9.60 6.46
N SER A 119 7.37 -10.10 7.67
CA SER A 119 7.46 -11.51 8.00
C SER A 119 6.17 -12.22 7.58
N SER A 120 6.29 -13.43 7.04
CA SER A 120 5.13 -14.32 6.83
C SER A 120 4.56 -14.85 8.14
N LYS A 121 5.37 -14.89 9.21
CA LYS A 121 4.94 -15.34 10.54
C LYS A 121 3.96 -14.34 11.14
N ALA A 122 2.82 -14.85 11.61
CA ALA A 122 1.74 -14.04 12.20
C ALA A 122 1.25 -12.90 11.27
N PHE A 123 1.39 -13.10 9.95
CA PHE A 123 0.80 -12.23 8.97
C PHE A 123 -0.69 -12.55 8.85
N ILE A 124 -1.53 -11.53 9.03
CA ILE A 124 -2.97 -11.64 8.87
C ILE A 124 -3.38 -10.55 7.90
N LEU A 125 -4.08 -10.93 6.83
CA LEU A 125 -4.67 -10.00 5.89
C LEU A 125 -6.07 -10.49 5.54
N ASP A 126 -7.02 -9.58 5.57
CA ASP A 126 -8.37 -9.78 5.09
C ASP A 126 -8.74 -8.68 4.09
N VAL A 127 -9.74 -8.97 3.27
CA VAL A 127 -10.37 -7.98 2.41
C VAL A 127 -11.76 -7.76 2.97
N ILE A 128 -12.04 -6.52 3.37
CA ILE A 128 -13.33 -6.13 3.91
C ILE A 128 -14.11 -5.31 2.89
N TYR A 129 -15.44 -5.39 3.00
CA TYR A 129 -16.41 -4.59 2.29
C TYR A 129 -17.15 -3.67 3.26
N GLU A 130 -17.08 -2.37 2.99
CA GLU A 130 -17.75 -1.32 3.74
C GLU A 130 -19.16 -1.11 3.17
N ASN A 131 -20.19 -1.71 3.77
CA ASN A 131 -21.56 -1.42 3.39
C ASN A 131 -22.04 -0.13 4.08
N THR A 132 -22.25 0.93 3.31
CA THR A 132 -22.68 2.24 3.81
C THR A 132 -24.20 2.46 3.79
N GLU A 133 -24.96 1.59 3.14
CA GLU A 133 -26.41 1.81 2.91
C GLU A 133 -27.29 1.15 3.97
N GLU A 134 -26.80 0.11 4.61
CA GLU A 134 -27.42 -0.48 5.78
C GLU A 134 -26.47 -0.31 6.95
N SER A 135 -26.97 -0.19 8.17
CA SER A 135 -26.18 -0.28 9.42
C SER A 135 -25.43 -1.62 9.59
N ALA A 136 -25.26 -2.39 8.51
CA ALA A 136 -24.64 -3.70 8.37
C ALA A 136 -23.12 -3.70 8.64
N GLY A 137 -22.50 -2.53 8.77
CA GLY A 137 -21.13 -2.41 9.24
C GLY A 137 -20.09 -2.96 8.25
N ILE A 138 -18.86 -3.09 8.75
CA ILE A 138 -17.73 -3.63 8.03
C ILE A 138 -17.83 -5.16 8.04
N THR A 139 -17.85 -5.78 6.87
CA THR A 139 -17.93 -7.24 6.71
C THR A 139 -16.76 -7.76 5.89
N ASN A 140 -16.40 -9.03 6.02
CA ASN A 140 -15.37 -9.67 5.19
C ASN A 140 -15.94 -10.54 4.06
N TYR A 141 -17.23 -10.37 3.74
CA TYR A 141 -17.94 -11.04 2.65
C TYR A 141 -18.90 -10.05 1.98
N ILE A 142 -19.48 -10.45 0.84
CA ILE A 142 -20.51 -9.65 0.17
C ILE A 142 -21.89 -10.17 0.61
N PRO A 143 -22.74 -9.38 1.29
CA PRO A 143 -24.00 -9.87 1.84
C PRO A 143 -25.13 -9.91 0.78
N ASP A 144 -24.85 -10.43 -0.42
CA ASP A 144 -25.84 -10.56 -1.50
C ASP A 144 -25.48 -11.70 -2.46
N GLY A 145 -26.50 -12.35 -3.00
CA GLY A 145 -26.37 -13.43 -3.97
C GLY A 145 -25.59 -14.66 -3.47
N ILE A 146 -24.87 -15.30 -4.39
CA ILE A 146 -24.14 -16.55 -4.15
C ILE A 146 -22.86 -16.37 -3.30
N LEU A 147 -22.42 -15.12 -3.10
CA LEU A 147 -21.20 -14.80 -2.36
C LEU A 147 -21.47 -14.48 -0.89
N ASP A 148 -22.73 -14.53 -0.46
CA ASP A 148 -23.12 -14.32 0.92
C ASP A 148 -22.48 -15.36 1.85
N GLY A 149 -21.89 -14.86 2.94
CA GLY A 149 -21.14 -15.66 3.91
C GLY A 149 -19.79 -16.22 3.44
N ILE A 150 -19.33 -15.94 2.21
CA ILE A 150 -18.03 -16.40 1.71
C ILE A 150 -16.96 -15.32 1.92
N PRO A 151 -15.86 -15.60 2.66
CA PRO A 151 -14.78 -14.64 2.86
C PRO A 151 -14.21 -14.11 1.54
N LEU A 152 -14.01 -12.79 1.45
CA LEU A 152 -13.55 -12.12 0.24
C LEU A 152 -12.16 -12.56 -0.18
N ILE A 153 -11.27 -12.87 0.77
CA ILE A 153 -9.96 -13.46 0.46
C ILE A 153 -10.10 -14.74 -0.38
N LYS A 154 -11.09 -15.59 -0.09
CA LYS A 154 -11.39 -16.80 -0.86
C LYS A 154 -12.00 -16.47 -2.22
N VAL A 155 -12.98 -15.56 -2.25
CA VAL A 155 -13.61 -15.11 -3.51
C VAL A 155 -12.57 -14.54 -4.48
N LEU A 156 -11.62 -13.75 -3.95
CA LEU A 156 -10.59 -13.01 -4.67
C LEU A 156 -9.31 -13.84 -4.95
N ASN A 157 -9.37 -15.16 -4.72
CA ASN A 157 -8.29 -16.10 -5.00
C ASN A 157 -7.02 -15.89 -4.17
N LEU A 158 -7.15 -15.36 -2.96
CA LEU A 158 -6.05 -15.13 -2.01
C LEU A 158 -5.91 -16.22 -0.94
N ASP A 159 -6.89 -17.12 -0.84
CA ASP A 159 -6.93 -18.26 0.08
C ASP A 159 -7.31 -19.52 -0.71
N ASN A 160 -6.30 -20.33 -1.00
CA ASN A 160 -6.43 -21.59 -1.72
C ASN A 160 -5.61 -22.72 -1.08
N LEU A 161 -4.69 -22.39 -0.19
CA LEU A 161 -3.76 -23.32 0.43
C LEU A 161 -3.99 -23.36 1.95
N ASP A 162 -3.60 -24.48 2.55
CA ASP A 162 -3.58 -24.60 4.01
C ASP A 162 -2.19 -24.28 4.56
N SER A 163 -2.05 -24.39 5.88
CA SER A 163 -0.76 -24.21 6.57
C SER A 163 0.38 -25.14 6.11
N GLN A 164 0.05 -26.24 5.44
CA GLN A 164 1.00 -27.22 4.88
C GLN A 164 1.29 -26.96 3.39
N LEU A 165 0.67 -25.93 2.79
CA LEU A 165 0.70 -25.60 1.37
C LEU A 165 -0.04 -26.63 0.49
N ASP A 166 -0.92 -27.44 1.07
CA ASP A 166 -1.81 -28.31 0.32
C ASP A 166 -2.99 -27.51 -0.22
N LYS A 167 -3.56 -27.95 -1.35
CA LYS A 167 -4.62 -27.22 -2.07
C LYS A 167 -5.98 -27.33 -1.37
N GLN A 168 -6.10 -26.71 -0.20
CA GLN A 168 -7.34 -26.56 0.55
C GLN A 168 -7.37 -25.20 1.23
N SER A 169 -8.45 -24.43 1.07
CA SER A 169 -8.59 -23.13 1.71
C SER A 169 -8.88 -23.28 3.20
N ASP A 170 -8.10 -22.58 4.04
CA ASP A 170 -8.19 -22.62 5.50
C ASP A 170 -8.74 -21.32 6.13
N GLY A 171 -9.10 -20.34 5.28
CA GLY A 171 -9.62 -19.05 5.70
C GLY A 171 -8.53 -18.04 6.06
N VAL A 172 -7.27 -18.33 5.76
CA VAL A 172 -6.13 -17.43 5.97
C VAL A 172 -5.57 -17.01 4.60
N PHE A 173 -5.03 -15.80 4.53
CA PHE A 173 -4.34 -15.33 3.34
C PHE A 173 -3.10 -16.19 3.04
N ASP A 174 -3.00 -16.70 1.81
CA ASP A 174 -1.84 -17.44 1.30
C ASP A 174 -0.64 -16.49 1.16
N PHE A 175 0.28 -16.46 2.13
CA PHE A 175 1.51 -15.66 2.01
C PHE A 175 2.58 -16.41 1.18
N ILE A 176 2.62 -16.14 -0.12
CA ILE A 176 3.59 -16.74 -1.05
C ILE A 176 4.44 -15.63 -1.67
N GLU A 177 5.72 -15.60 -1.28
CA GLU A 177 6.67 -14.60 -1.77
C GLU A 177 6.78 -14.64 -3.30
N GLY A 178 6.64 -13.47 -3.93
CA GLY A 178 6.70 -13.29 -5.38
C GLY A 178 5.41 -13.63 -6.15
N ILE A 179 4.41 -14.23 -5.50
CA ILE A 179 3.12 -14.60 -6.13
C ILE A 179 1.98 -13.77 -5.53
N THR A 180 1.79 -13.85 -4.21
CA THR A 180 0.72 -13.13 -3.50
C THR A 180 1.26 -12.04 -2.57
N ALA A 181 2.54 -12.11 -2.18
CA ALA A 181 3.18 -11.11 -1.34
C ALA A 181 4.58 -10.74 -1.86
N LYS A 182 5.00 -9.51 -1.59
CA LYS A 182 6.38 -9.05 -1.74
C LYS A 182 6.81 -8.44 -0.41
N SER A 183 7.44 -9.26 0.43
CA SER A 183 7.81 -8.91 1.81
C SER A 183 8.71 -7.68 1.88
N SER A 184 9.71 -7.60 1.00
CA SER A 184 10.75 -6.57 1.01
C SER A 184 10.20 -5.13 1.07
N ASN A 185 9.15 -4.82 0.31
CA ASN A 185 8.56 -3.49 0.22
C ASN A 185 7.07 -3.45 0.56
N GLY A 186 6.59 -4.45 1.31
CA GLY A 186 5.25 -4.43 1.89
C GLY A 186 4.12 -4.41 0.88
N ARG A 187 4.23 -5.17 -0.22
CA ARG A 187 3.19 -5.22 -1.26
C ARG A 187 2.46 -6.56 -1.23
N ILE A 188 1.17 -6.49 -1.51
CA ILE A 188 0.31 -7.66 -1.74
C ILE A 188 -0.08 -7.68 -3.21
N ILE A 189 -0.08 -8.87 -3.79
CA ILE A 189 -0.32 -9.15 -5.19
C ILE A 189 -1.56 -10.04 -5.24
N PHE A 190 -2.60 -9.58 -5.92
CA PHE A 190 -3.74 -10.44 -6.21
C PHE A 190 -3.36 -11.32 -7.41
N PRO A 191 -3.54 -12.66 -7.35
CA PRO A 191 -3.15 -13.58 -8.42
C PRO A 191 -4.14 -13.55 -9.61
N VAL A 192 -4.79 -12.40 -9.82
CA VAL A 192 -5.74 -12.11 -10.90
C VAL A 192 -5.53 -10.66 -11.36
N LEU A 193 -5.73 -10.39 -12.64
CA LEU A 193 -5.42 -9.07 -13.23
C LEU A 193 -6.34 -7.94 -12.76
N GLN A 194 -7.62 -8.26 -12.57
CA GLN A 194 -8.66 -7.30 -12.19
C GLN A 194 -9.50 -7.86 -11.04
N PRO A 195 -8.95 -7.97 -9.81
CA PRO A 195 -9.63 -8.63 -8.70
C PRO A 195 -11.02 -8.05 -8.44
N PHE A 196 -11.15 -6.72 -8.40
CA PHE A 196 -12.42 -6.03 -8.13
C PHE A 196 -13.24 -5.71 -9.39
N GLY A 197 -12.76 -6.10 -10.57
CA GLY A 197 -13.37 -5.83 -11.86
C GLY A 197 -13.96 -7.10 -12.47
N ASN A 198 -13.50 -7.44 -13.67
CA ASN A 198 -13.94 -8.62 -14.41
C ASN A 198 -13.85 -9.93 -13.63
N TYR A 199 -12.83 -10.10 -12.76
CA TYR A 199 -12.71 -11.33 -11.98
C TYR A 199 -13.85 -11.47 -10.97
N LEU A 200 -14.11 -10.45 -10.15
CA LEU A 200 -15.24 -10.43 -9.22
C LEU A 200 -16.58 -10.58 -9.97
N ARG A 201 -16.74 -9.89 -11.10
CA ARG A 201 -17.95 -10.02 -11.95
C ARG A 201 -18.22 -11.47 -12.36
N SER A 202 -17.17 -12.24 -12.66
CA SER A 202 -17.29 -13.66 -13.05
C SER A 202 -17.75 -14.58 -11.91
N LYS A 203 -17.71 -14.12 -10.65
CA LYS A 203 -18.14 -14.87 -9.47
C LYS A 203 -19.63 -14.75 -9.20
N PHE A 204 -20.31 -13.78 -9.82
CA PHE A 204 -21.75 -13.63 -9.71
C PHE A 204 -22.47 -14.38 -10.84
N SER A 205 -23.52 -15.12 -10.47
CA SER A 205 -24.46 -15.68 -11.45
C SER A 205 -25.38 -14.62 -12.05
N ASP A 206 -25.81 -13.65 -11.22
CA ASP A 206 -26.67 -12.54 -11.62
C ASP A 206 -25.85 -11.26 -11.78
N GLN A 207 -25.85 -10.72 -13.00
CA GLN A 207 -25.09 -9.52 -13.34
C GLN A 207 -25.68 -8.24 -12.76
N SER A 208 -26.99 -8.21 -12.44
CA SER A 208 -27.63 -7.06 -11.80
C SER A 208 -27.15 -6.87 -10.36
N ILE A 209 -26.85 -7.98 -9.66
CA ILE A 209 -26.21 -7.97 -8.35
C ILE A 209 -24.74 -7.58 -8.50
N ALA A 210 -24.04 -8.14 -9.49
CA ALA A 210 -22.64 -7.83 -9.74
C ALA A 210 -22.39 -6.31 -9.94
N ASP A 211 -23.28 -5.63 -10.65
CA ASP A 211 -23.18 -4.18 -10.93
C ASP A 211 -23.16 -3.31 -9.67
N LYS A 212 -23.67 -3.80 -8.54
CA LYS A 212 -23.60 -3.10 -7.25
C LYS A 212 -22.20 -3.12 -6.62
N TYR A 213 -21.38 -4.12 -6.94
CA TYR A 213 -20.11 -4.41 -6.25
C TYR A 213 -18.88 -4.27 -7.15
N VAL A 214 -19.03 -4.49 -8.45
CA VAL A 214 -17.90 -4.54 -9.39
C VAL A 214 -17.38 -3.13 -9.67
N TYR A 215 -16.14 -2.88 -9.25
CA TYR A 215 -15.46 -1.60 -9.45
C TYR A 215 -14.66 -1.58 -10.76
N GLN A 216 -15.35 -1.74 -11.89
CA GLN A 216 -14.73 -1.76 -13.22
C GLN A 216 -13.98 -0.46 -13.59
N PRO A 217 -14.46 0.75 -13.23
CA PRO A 217 -13.75 2.01 -13.43
C PRO A 217 -12.30 2.02 -12.91
N LEU A 218 -11.97 1.23 -11.90
CA LEU A 218 -10.61 1.10 -11.39
C LEU A 218 -9.61 0.57 -12.45
N TYR A 219 -10.08 -0.18 -13.45
CA TYR A 219 -9.24 -0.86 -14.43
C TYR A 219 -9.32 -0.27 -15.84
N ASP A 220 -10.47 0.26 -16.23
CA ASP A 220 -10.74 0.79 -17.58
C ASP A 220 -10.79 2.33 -17.65
N SER A 221 -10.57 3.01 -16.52
CA SER A 221 -10.59 4.47 -16.42
C SER A 221 -9.36 4.97 -15.67
N THR A 222 -9.10 6.28 -15.73
CA THR A 222 -8.05 6.89 -14.90
C THR A 222 -8.45 6.87 -13.44
N LEU A 223 -7.46 6.88 -12.53
CA LEU A 223 -7.72 6.92 -11.09
C LEU A 223 -8.65 8.08 -10.69
N THR A 224 -8.47 9.25 -11.32
CA THR A 224 -9.30 10.44 -11.10
C THR A 224 -10.77 10.24 -11.46
N ILE A 225 -11.05 9.50 -12.54
CA ILE A 225 -12.42 9.16 -12.94
C ILE A 225 -12.97 8.09 -12.00
N ALA A 226 -12.18 7.05 -11.69
CA ALA A 226 -12.60 5.99 -10.78
C ALA A 226 -13.02 6.54 -9.42
N GLN A 227 -12.31 7.54 -8.88
CA GLN A 227 -12.62 8.21 -7.61
C GLN A 227 -13.99 8.92 -7.59
N GLN A 228 -14.57 9.21 -8.76
CA GLN A 228 -15.91 9.81 -8.87
C GLN A 228 -17.04 8.80 -8.63
N TYR A 229 -16.70 7.51 -8.46
CA TYR A 229 -17.64 6.41 -8.15
C TYR A 229 -17.40 5.89 -6.71
N PRO A 230 -17.64 6.71 -5.67
CA PRO A 230 -17.43 6.31 -4.28
C PRO A 230 -18.31 5.13 -3.85
N GLU A 231 -19.46 4.95 -4.50
CA GLU A 231 -20.40 3.85 -4.25
C GLU A 231 -19.81 2.47 -4.57
N LEU A 232 -18.82 2.40 -5.46
CA LEU A 232 -18.08 1.16 -5.80
C LEU A 232 -16.76 1.05 -5.03
N ASN A 233 -16.23 2.16 -4.50
CA ASN A 233 -14.96 2.21 -3.78
C ASN A 233 -15.10 1.79 -2.29
N LYS A 234 -15.61 0.57 -2.07
CA LYS A 234 -15.99 0.05 -0.75
C LYS A 234 -15.11 -1.09 -0.22
N PHE A 235 -14.12 -1.54 -1.00
CA PHE A 235 -13.18 -2.56 -0.55
C PHE A 235 -12.01 -1.94 0.21
N ARG A 236 -11.61 -2.55 1.32
CA ARG A 236 -10.36 -2.22 2.04
C ARG A 236 -9.56 -3.47 2.34
N LEU A 237 -8.25 -3.30 2.41
CA LEU A 237 -7.33 -4.30 2.91
C LEU A 237 -7.07 -4.01 4.39
N THR A 238 -7.36 -4.97 5.25
CA THR A 238 -7.12 -4.84 6.69
C THR A 238 -6.28 -6.01 7.16
N GLY A 239 -5.48 -5.81 8.19
CA GLY A 239 -4.57 -6.86 8.62
C GLY A 239 -3.57 -6.40 9.65
N SER A 240 -2.73 -7.34 10.04
CA SER A 240 -1.59 -7.11 10.91
C SER A 240 -0.38 -7.88 10.38
N TYR A 241 0.80 -7.31 10.56
CA TYR A 241 2.04 -7.94 10.14
C TYR A 241 3.12 -7.68 11.19
N GLN A 242 4.16 -8.51 11.17
CA GLN A 242 5.39 -8.29 11.92
C GLN A 242 6.52 -7.95 10.96
N SER A 243 7.40 -7.03 11.34
CA SER A 243 8.66 -6.84 10.62
C SER A 243 9.57 -8.04 10.87
N SER A 244 10.30 -8.47 9.85
CA SER A 244 11.36 -9.48 9.97
C SER A 244 12.57 -8.97 10.74
N SER A 245 12.73 -7.64 10.90
CA SER A 245 13.68 -7.04 11.84
C SER A 245 13.18 -7.18 13.28
N GLY A 246 13.17 -8.40 13.81
CA GLY A 246 12.51 -8.75 15.07
C GLY A 246 12.98 -7.99 16.31
N ALA A 247 14.13 -7.33 16.27
CA ALA A 247 14.62 -6.50 17.37
C ALA A 247 14.35 -5.01 17.16
N GLU A 248 14.03 -4.54 15.96
CA GLU A 248 14.23 -3.14 15.61
C GLU A 248 12.99 -2.49 14.98
N ILE A 249 12.46 -1.49 15.67
CA ILE A 249 11.17 -0.84 15.42
C ILE A 249 11.40 0.61 15.00
N SER A 250 10.93 0.97 13.80
CA SER A 250 10.97 2.37 13.32
C SER A 250 9.93 3.21 14.05
N LEU A 251 10.33 4.38 14.54
CA LEU A 251 9.44 5.40 15.10
C LEU A 251 8.78 6.27 14.02
N ASN A 252 9.20 6.13 12.76
CA ASN A 252 8.76 6.96 11.63
C ASN A 252 8.93 8.47 11.86
N ALA A 253 9.86 8.85 12.75
CA ALA A 253 10.19 10.23 13.09
C ALA A 253 11.70 10.35 13.20
N MET A 254 12.31 11.27 12.46
CA MET A 254 13.75 11.57 12.57
C MET A 254 13.99 12.66 13.62
N ASN A 255 15.16 12.64 14.27
CA ASN A 255 15.55 13.60 15.30
C ASN A 255 14.57 13.67 16.48
N VAL A 256 14.31 12.52 17.08
CA VAL A 256 13.45 12.39 18.26
C VAL A 256 14.16 12.97 19.49
N PRO A 257 13.49 13.74 20.36
CA PRO A 257 14.10 14.23 21.59
C PRO A 257 14.55 13.08 22.52
N GLU A 258 15.74 13.19 23.11
CA GLU A 258 16.23 12.19 24.07
C GLU A 258 15.26 12.04 25.26
N GLY A 259 15.00 10.79 25.67
CA GLY A 259 14.08 10.47 26.78
C GLY A 259 12.58 10.61 26.48
N SER A 260 12.19 11.02 25.27
CA SER A 260 10.77 11.14 24.87
C SER A 260 10.11 9.81 24.47
N VAL A 261 10.90 8.74 24.37
CA VAL A 261 10.45 7.40 23.97
C VAL A 261 10.12 6.58 25.20
N LYS A 262 8.84 6.26 25.38
CA LYS A 262 8.37 5.31 26.40
C LYS A 262 7.98 4.00 25.75
N VAL A 263 8.63 2.91 26.14
CA VAL A 263 8.36 1.57 25.64
C VAL A 263 7.71 0.74 26.74
N THR A 264 6.59 0.08 26.43
CA THR A 264 5.90 -0.84 27.35
C THR A 264 5.70 -2.19 26.68
N ALA A 265 5.93 -3.28 27.42
CA ALA A 265 5.54 -4.63 27.01
C ALA A 265 4.33 -5.05 27.87
N GLY A 266 3.14 -5.11 27.26
CA GLY A 266 1.89 -5.26 28.01
C GLY A 266 1.69 -4.10 28.99
N SER A 267 1.62 -4.40 30.28
CA SER A 267 1.50 -3.40 31.36
C SER A 267 2.84 -2.96 31.96
N GLN A 268 3.94 -3.63 31.62
CA GLN A 268 5.26 -3.33 32.18
C GLN A 268 5.98 -2.27 31.33
N GLN A 269 6.39 -1.18 31.96
CA GLN A 269 7.29 -0.22 31.33
C GLN A 269 8.72 -0.78 31.28
N LEU A 270 9.32 -0.75 30.10
CA LEU A 270 10.68 -1.21 29.85
C LEU A 270 11.69 -0.13 30.21
N VAL A 271 12.92 -0.52 30.53
CA VAL A 271 13.99 0.41 30.89
C VAL A 271 14.97 0.58 29.72
N GLU A 272 15.19 1.82 29.30
CA GLU A 272 16.17 2.17 28.28
C GLU A 272 17.59 1.78 28.71
N ASN A 273 18.41 1.32 27.76
CA ASN A 273 19.75 0.76 27.93
C ASN A 273 19.84 -0.54 28.72
N LYS A 274 18.71 -1.11 29.15
CA LYS A 274 18.63 -2.43 29.80
C LYS A 274 17.75 -3.39 29.01
N ASP A 275 16.55 -2.95 28.65
CA ASP A 275 15.57 -3.75 27.93
C ASP A 275 15.47 -3.38 26.45
N TYR A 276 15.72 -2.11 26.11
CA TYR A 276 15.80 -1.59 24.75
C TYR A 276 16.83 -0.46 24.64
N THR A 277 17.27 -0.13 23.43
CA THR A 277 18.06 1.06 23.10
C THR A 277 17.31 1.89 22.06
N VAL A 278 17.61 3.19 21.98
CA VAL A 278 17.00 4.12 21.03
C VAL A 278 18.10 4.83 20.23
N ASP A 279 18.01 4.78 18.91
CA ASP A 279 18.70 5.69 18.02
C ASP A 279 17.78 6.90 17.77
N TYR A 280 18.06 7.98 18.49
CA TYR A 280 17.28 9.23 18.44
C TYR A 280 17.45 9.98 17.12
N MET A 281 18.58 9.79 16.42
CA MET A 281 18.84 10.45 15.13
C MET A 281 18.03 9.78 14.02
N LEU A 282 18.13 8.44 13.93
CA LEU A 282 17.43 7.64 12.93
C LEU A 282 15.98 7.35 13.29
N GLY A 283 15.59 7.58 14.55
CA GLY A 283 14.25 7.33 15.03
C GLY A 283 13.93 5.85 15.14
N ARG A 284 14.81 5.07 15.76
CA ARG A 284 14.72 3.61 15.76
C ARG A 284 14.93 3.02 17.14
N VAL A 285 14.05 2.12 17.55
CA VAL A 285 14.11 1.44 18.86
C VAL A 285 14.56 0.01 18.66
N THR A 286 15.63 -0.40 19.34
CA THR A 286 16.11 -1.79 19.33
C THR A 286 15.80 -2.46 20.67
N ILE A 287 14.98 -3.50 20.69
CA ILE A 287 14.74 -4.33 21.88
C ILE A 287 15.93 -5.26 22.07
N ILE A 288 16.64 -5.12 23.19
CA ILE A 288 17.83 -5.92 23.51
C ILE A 288 17.50 -7.09 24.44
N ASN A 289 16.42 -7.00 25.22
CA ASN A 289 15.97 -8.08 26.10
C ASN A 289 15.27 -9.19 25.32
N GLN A 290 16.00 -10.28 25.10
CA GLN A 290 15.53 -11.47 24.37
C GLN A 290 14.35 -12.18 25.04
N GLY A 291 14.20 -12.07 26.36
CA GLY A 291 13.05 -12.63 27.07
C GLY A 291 11.73 -11.99 26.63
N ILE A 292 11.76 -10.68 26.37
CA ILE A 292 10.60 -9.93 25.90
C ILE A 292 10.32 -10.28 24.43
N LEU A 293 11.35 -10.34 23.58
CA LEU A 293 11.19 -10.72 22.17
C LEU A 293 10.57 -12.10 21.99
N ASN A 294 10.98 -13.07 22.82
CA ASN A 294 10.48 -14.44 22.75
C ASN A 294 9.12 -14.64 23.44
N SER A 295 8.69 -13.69 24.28
CA SER A 295 7.42 -13.77 25.02
C SER A 295 6.18 -13.57 24.14
N GLY A 296 6.34 -12.97 22.96
CA GLY A 296 5.22 -12.60 22.09
C GLY A 296 4.30 -11.51 22.66
N ILE A 297 4.68 -10.87 23.78
CA ILE A 297 3.91 -9.80 24.41
C ILE A 297 3.93 -8.57 23.48
N PRO A 298 2.78 -7.93 23.20
CA PRO A 298 2.72 -6.71 22.39
C PRO A 298 3.57 -5.61 23.02
N ILE A 299 4.49 -5.04 22.22
CA ILE A 299 5.30 -3.88 22.61
C ILE A 299 4.61 -2.63 22.07
N LYS A 300 4.25 -1.72 22.96
CA LYS A 300 3.72 -0.41 22.60
C LYS A 300 4.80 0.63 22.82
N ILE A 301 5.02 1.47 21.83
CA ILE A 301 5.93 2.60 21.92
C ILE A 301 5.10 3.87 21.86
N SER A 302 5.34 4.78 22.79
CA SER A 302 4.76 6.11 22.79
C SER A 302 5.89 7.12 22.68
N LEU A 303 5.71 8.03 21.74
CA LEU A 303 6.66 9.08 21.41
C LEU A 303 6.05 10.43 21.77
N GLU A 304 6.75 11.21 22.58
CA GLU A 304 6.45 12.62 22.77
C GLU A 304 7.23 13.43 21.74
N ASN A 305 6.68 13.54 20.52
CA ASN A 305 7.35 14.25 19.44
C ASN A 305 7.17 15.76 19.60
N ASN A 306 8.25 16.48 19.87
CA ASN A 306 8.27 17.95 19.90
C ASN A 306 8.43 18.60 18.51
N ALA A 307 8.42 17.82 17.41
CA ALA A 307 8.41 18.36 16.05
C ALA A 307 7.01 18.92 15.69
N LEU A 308 6.63 19.98 16.37
CA LEU A 308 5.39 20.74 16.19
C LEU A 308 5.56 21.74 15.04
N TYR A 309 5.46 21.29 13.79
CA TYR A 309 5.15 22.21 12.70
C TYR A 309 3.62 22.37 12.62
N GLY A 310 3.11 23.43 13.26
CA GLY A 310 1.68 23.73 13.34
C GLY A 310 1.11 23.73 14.77
N ILE A 311 1.84 24.32 15.72
CA ILE A 311 1.37 24.52 17.10
C ILE A 311 -0.06 25.05 17.07
N GLN A 312 -1.02 24.38 17.72
CA GLN A 312 -2.24 24.98 18.25
C GLN A 312 -1.98 25.31 19.72
N ASN A 313 -2.33 26.52 20.17
CA ASN A 313 -2.07 26.90 21.57
C ASN A 313 -3.03 26.12 22.48
N LYS A 314 -2.47 25.28 23.37
CA LYS A 314 -3.19 24.55 24.42
C LYS A 314 -3.11 25.31 25.73
N THR A 315 -4.25 25.55 26.36
CA THR A 315 -4.36 26.18 27.68
C THR A 315 -5.05 25.20 28.63
N LEU A 316 -4.35 24.78 29.68
CA LEU A 316 -4.90 23.96 30.77
C LEU A 316 -5.05 24.84 32.00
N ILE A 317 -6.28 25.03 32.47
CA ILE A 317 -6.60 25.78 33.69
C ILE A 317 -7.35 24.83 34.62
N GLY A 318 -6.98 24.79 35.89
CA GLY A 318 -7.71 23.97 36.84
C GLY A 318 -7.41 24.32 38.28
N THR A 319 -8.23 23.77 39.16
CA THR A 319 -8.10 23.88 40.61
C THR A 319 -8.26 22.50 41.24
N HIS A 320 -7.54 22.29 42.33
CA HIS A 320 -7.65 21.10 43.16
C HIS A 320 -7.79 21.55 44.61
N ILE A 321 -8.79 21.01 45.30
CA ILE A 321 -9.10 21.33 46.68
C ILE A 321 -9.12 20.04 47.48
N ASP A 322 -8.26 19.96 48.48
CA ASP A 322 -8.26 18.89 49.46
C ASP A 322 -8.86 19.37 50.78
N TYR A 323 -9.78 18.59 51.32
CA TYR A 323 -10.35 18.78 52.64
C TYR A 323 -10.03 17.58 53.54
N GLU A 324 -9.13 17.80 54.50
CA GLU A 324 -8.78 16.80 55.50
C GLU A 324 -9.87 16.74 56.59
N ILE A 325 -10.58 15.62 56.66
CA ILE A 325 -11.64 15.41 57.66
C ILE A 325 -11.06 14.83 58.94
N ASN A 326 -10.10 13.91 58.82
CA ASN A 326 -9.27 13.40 59.92
C ASN A 326 -7.95 12.82 59.36
N LYS A 327 -7.08 12.31 60.25
CA LYS A 327 -5.74 11.81 59.88
C LYS A 327 -5.75 10.63 58.89
N ASP A 328 -6.88 9.96 58.73
CA ASP A 328 -7.03 8.78 57.88
C ASP A 328 -8.09 8.99 56.77
N PHE A 329 -8.65 10.20 56.61
CA PHE A 329 -9.69 10.50 55.63
C PHE A 329 -9.58 11.92 55.06
N ILE A 330 -9.36 12.00 53.75
CA ILE A 330 -9.26 13.24 52.96
C ILE A 330 -10.26 13.17 51.82
N LEU A 331 -11.00 14.25 51.61
CA LEU A 331 -11.89 14.42 50.48
C LEU A 331 -11.26 15.45 49.54
N GLY A 332 -10.80 15.00 48.38
CA GLY A 332 -10.30 15.85 47.31
C GLY A 332 -11.37 16.12 46.25
N GLY A 333 -11.29 17.28 45.62
CA GLY A 333 -12.07 17.64 44.44
C GLY A 333 -11.19 18.36 43.42
N THR A 334 -11.21 17.91 42.17
CA THR A 334 -10.43 18.47 41.07
C THR A 334 -11.37 18.95 39.98
N VAL A 335 -11.09 20.13 39.43
CA VAL A 335 -11.71 20.60 38.18
C VAL A 335 -10.61 21.10 37.27
N LEU A 336 -10.52 20.54 36.07
CA LEU A 336 -9.57 20.92 35.03
C LEU A 336 -10.33 21.25 33.74
N ASN A 337 -9.95 22.32 33.07
CA ASN A 337 -10.40 22.66 31.73
C ASN A 337 -9.20 22.75 30.80
N LEU A 338 -9.19 21.94 29.74
CA LEU A 338 -8.22 21.97 28.67
C LEU A 338 -8.88 22.56 27.43
N THR A 339 -8.39 23.70 26.96
CA THR A 339 -8.89 24.38 25.76
C THR A 339 -7.79 24.59 24.73
N GLU A 340 -8.08 24.24 23.49
CA GLU A 340 -7.25 24.51 22.30
C GLU A 340 -7.78 25.71 21.54
N ARG A 341 -6.88 26.59 21.10
CA ARG A 341 -7.23 27.73 20.25
C ARG A 341 -6.70 27.53 18.83
N PRO A 342 -7.58 27.49 17.81
CA PRO A 342 -7.16 27.37 16.42
C PRO A 342 -6.52 28.67 15.94
N PHE A 343 -5.54 28.57 15.04
CA PHE A 343 -4.85 29.72 14.44
C PHE A 343 -5.69 30.43 13.38
N THR A 344 -6.57 29.69 12.73
CA THR A 344 -7.46 30.18 11.69
C THR A 344 -8.91 29.97 12.09
N VAL A 345 -9.79 30.89 11.67
CA VAL A 345 -11.24 30.78 11.90
C VAL A 345 -11.84 29.62 11.09
N LYS A 346 -11.19 29.27 9.97
CA LYS A 346 -11.52 28.10 9.16
C LYS A 346 -10.64 26.94 9.62
N ILE A 347 -11.26 25.89 10.12
CA ILE A 347 -10.62 24.70 10.66
C ILE A 347 -10.92 23.56 9.69
N ASN A 348 -9.93 22.73 9.40
CA ASN A 348 -10.14 21.53 8.60
C ASN A 348 -10.75 20.43 9.45
N THR A 349 -11.52 19.53 8.84
CA THR A 349 -12.04 18.35 9.53
C THR A 349 -10.88 17.47 10.00
N GLY A 350 -10.87 17.12 11.29
CA GLY A 350 -9.77 16.40 11.97
C GLY A 350 -8.83 17.31 12.80
N ASP A 351 -8.86 18.62 12.57
CA ASP A 351 -8.10 19.62 13.33
C ASP A 351 -8.99 20.40 14.31
N GLU A 352 -10.16 19.86 14.67
CA GLU A 352 -11.11 20.53 15.55
C GLU A 352 -10.51 20.77 16.94
N PRO A 353 -10.45 22.03 17.42
CA PRO A 353 -9.92 22.33 18.73
C PRO A 353 -10.82 21.74 19.81
N ILE A 354 -10.22 21.09 20.80
CA ILE A 354 -10.97 20.56 21.95
C ILE A 354 -11.17 21.63 23.03
N SER A 355 -12.30 21.57 23.73
CA SER A 355 -12.51 22.28 25.00
C SER A 355 -13.21 21.35 25.97
N ASN A 356 -12.40 20.60 26.73
CA ASN A 356 -12.87 19.55 27.61
C ASN A 356 -12.71 19.97 29.07
N THR A 357 -13.76 19.76 29.86
CA THR A 357 -13.72 19.93 31.32
C THR A 357 -13.80 18.57 32.00
N ILE A 358 -12.80 18.27 32.83
CA ILE A 358 -12.75 17.08 33.68
C ILE A 358 -13.01 17.54 35.12
N TRP A 359 -13.86 16.82 35.84
CA TRP A 359 -14.10 17.04 37.26
C TRP A 359 -14.14 15.69 37.97
N GLY A 360 -13.65 15.62 39.21
CA GLY A 360 -13.53 14.36 39.95
C GLY A 360 -13.13 14.53 41.40
#